data_AF-A0A5B7FPL8-F1
#
_entry.id   AF-A0A5B7FPL8-F1
#
_cell.length_a   1.000
_cell.length_b   1.000
_cell.length_c   1.000
_cell.angle_alpha   90.00
_cell.angle_beta   90.00
_cell.angle_gamma   90.00
#
_symmetry.space_group_name_H-M   'P 1'
#
loop_
_entity.id
_entity.type
_entity.pdbx_description
1 polymer ?
#
loop_
_entity_poly.entity_id
_entity_poly.type
_entity_poly.pdbx_seq_one_letter_code
_entity_poly.pdbx_strand_id
1 'polypeptide(L)'
;MTFSLAPDFLAKTQLPGDVYQSNFTIPALTEYVGDSEGDRLLCPVRAVKEYLRRTRYCHPRCSRLFVMVTEPQCVVHPLTISHWICQVIQHAHVDVSEENMGLVQVKAHEVRAVAMSA
;
A
#
# COMPACT_ATOMS: atom_id res chain seq x y z
N MET A 1 19.40 5.44 9.84
CA MET A 1 20.39 4.96 8.83
C MET A 1 20.71 6.12 7.92
N THR A 2 21.97 6.50 7.76
CA THR A 2 22.38 7.68 6.98
C THR A 2 22.85 7.25 5.60
N PHE A 3 22.33 7.90 4.57
CA PHE A 3 22.62 7.65 3.17
C PHE A 3 23.30 8.87 2.57
N SER A 4 24.24 8.65 1.68
CA SER A 4 24.83 9.70 0.84
C SER A 4 24.31 9.57 -0.59
N LEU A 5 24.01 10.71 -1.22
CA LEU A 5 23.74 10.76 -2.66
C LEU A 5 25.00 10.44 -3.45
N ALA A 6 24.84 9.91 -4.66
CA ALA A 6 25.96 9.77 -5.59
C ALA A 6 26.50 11.17 -5.94
N PRO A 7 27.83 11.34 -6.10
CA PRO A 7 28.44 12.67 -6.30
C PRO A 7 27.91 13.42 -7.53
N ASP A 8 27.40 12.70 -8.52
CA ASP A 8 26.86 13.16 -9.79
C ASP A 8 25.32 13.20 -9.82
N PHE A 9 24.66 12.87 -8.71
CA PHE A 9 23.21 12.92 -8.62
C PHE A 9 22.69 14.35 -8.68
N LEU A 10 21.88 14.65 -9.69
CA LEU A 10 21.15 15.92 -9.83
C LEU A 10 19.65 15.66 -9.72
N ALA A 11 19.00 16.28 -8.73
CA ALA A 11 17.56 16.16 -8.57
C ALA A 11 16.84 16.98 -9.65
N LYS A 12 15.74 16.44 -10.19
CA LYS A 12 14.94 17.10 -11.24
C LYS A 12 14.38 18.48 -10.81
N THR A 13 14.24 18.69 -9.51
CA THR A 13 13.72 19.91 -8.91
C THR A 13 14.82 20.82 -8.35
N GLN A 14 16.10 20.51 -8.58
CA GLN A 14 17.22 21.27 -8.05
C GLN A 14 17.35 22.62 -8.77
N LEU A 15 17.32 23.71 -8.02
CA LEU A 15 17.50 25.06 -8.56
C LEU A 15 19.00 25.43 -8.60
N PRO A 16 19.41 26.32 -9.52
CA PRO A 16 20.77 26.84 -9.54
C PRO A 16 21.09 27.55 -8.22
N GLY A 17 22.10 27.07 -7.50
CA GLY A 17 22.52 27.62 -6.20
C GLY A 17 22.05 26.81 -4.97
N ASP A 18 21.22 25.78 -5.16
CA ASP A 18 20.84 24.89 -4.06
C ASP A 18 22.05 24.07 -3.58
N VAL A 19 22.44 24.28 -2.33
CA VAL A 19 23.39 23.42 -1.62
C VAL A 19 22.64 22.21 -1.09
N TYR A 20 22.56 21.14 -1.88
CA TYR A 20 22.00 19.89 -1.38
C TYR A 20 22.90 19.32 -0.29
N GLN A 21 22.32 19.01 0.88
CA GLN A 21 22.99 18.16 1.85
C GLN A 21 23.21 16.80 1.19
N SER A 22 24.49 16.42 1.00
CA SER A 22 24.88 15.17 0.36
C SER A 22 24.38 13.95 1.13
N ASN A 23 24.07 14.13 2.42
CA ASN A 23 23.66 13.09 3.32
C ASN A 23 22.24 13.36 3.81
N PHE A 24 21.40 12.33 3.76
CA PHE A 24 20.09 12.34 4.39
C PHE A 24 19.94 11.12 5.28
N THR A 25 19.17 11.27 6.35
CA THR A 25 18.87 10.17 7.26
C THR A 25 17.42 9.77 7.04
N ILE A 26 17.19 8.48 6.80
CA ILE A 26 15.84 7.91 6.89
C ILE A 26 15.64 7.55 8.38
N PRO A 27 14.74 8.26 9.09
CA PRO A 27 14.46 7.94 10.49
C PRO A 27 13.75 6.60 10.59
N ALA A 28 13.80 6.00 11.78
CA ALA A 28 13.14 4.71 11.99
C ALA A 28 11.62 4.87 11.86
N LEU A 29 10.95 3.89 11.26
CA LEU A 29 9.49 3.84 11.22
C LEU A 29 8.87 3.97 12.64
N THR A 30 9.58 3.52 13.67
CA THR A 30 9.21 3.68 15.08
C THR A 30 8.91 5.15 15.45
N GLU A 31 9.64 6.11 14.89
CA GLU A 31 9.45 7.53 15.19
C GLU A 31 8.14 8.10 14.60
N TYR A 32 7.63 7.50 13.52
CA TYR A 32 6.37 7.91 12.89
C TYR A 32 5.16 7.10 13.34
N VAL A 33 5.39 5.82 13.68
CA VAL A 33 4.36 4.84 13.99
C VAL A 33 4.08 4.78 15.50
N GLY A 34 4.99 5.32 16.32
CA GLY A 34 4.91 5.25 17.78
C GLY A 34 4.97 3.80 18.31
N ASP A 35 4.38 3.59 19.49
CA ASP A 35 4.26 2.28 20.14
C ASP A 35 2.97 1.53 19.76
N SER A 36 2.24 2.02 18.76
CA SER A 36 1.10 1.30 18.19
C SER A 36 1.61 0.06 17.45
N GLU A 37 1.59 -1.09 18.14
CA GLU A 37 1.91 -2.39 17.52
C GLU A 37 1.03 -2.65 16.29
N GLY A 38 -0.23 -2.19 16.31
CA GLY A 38 -1.16 -2.32 15.19
C GLY A 38 -0.64 -1.67 13.91
N ASP A 39 -0.14 -0.44 14.00
CA ASP A 39 0.34 0.30 12.83
C ASP A 39 1.66 -0.26 12.30
N ARG A 40 2.49 -0.86 13.17
CA ARG A 40 3.70 -1.61 12.75
C ARG A 40 3.36 -2.84 11.90
N LEU A 41 2.14 -3.39 12.03
CA LEU A 41 1.64 -4.51 11.21
C LEU A 41 1.11 -4.07 9.84
N LEU A 42 0.86 -2.78 9.61
CA LEU A 42 0.29 -2.26 8.36
C LEU A 42 1.29 -2.20 7.18
N CYS A 43 2.47 -2.78 7.34
CA CYS A 43 3.47 -2.84 6.27
C CYS A 43 2.95 -3.67 5.07
N PRO A 44 2.80 -3.06 3.87
CA PRO A 44 2.30 -3.76 2.69
C PRO A 44 3.18 -4.95 2.30
N VAL A 45 4.50 -4.85 2.49
CA VAL A 45 5.44 -5.94 2.20
C VAL A 45 5.20 -7.14 3.12
N ARG A 46 4.90 -6.91 4.40
CA ARG A 46 4.57 -7.99 5.34
C ARG A 46 3.26 -8.66 4.97
N ALA A 47 2.23 -7.87 4.61
CA ALA A 47 0.95 -8.37 4.16
C ALA A 47 1.08 -9.25 2.90
N VAL A 48 1.85 -8.80 1.90
CA VAL A 48 2.10 -9.57 0.68
C VAL A 48 2.88 -10.86 0.97
N LYS A 49 3.90 -10.82 1.83
CA LYS A 49 4.65 -12.02 2.23
C LYS A 49 3.75 -13.06 2.89
N GLU A 50 2.88 -12.62 3.81
CA GLU A 50 1.93 -13.51 4.48
C GLU A 50 0.88 -14.07 3.50
N TYR A 51 0.38 -13.25 2.57
CA TYR A 51 -0.52 -13.70 1.52
C TYR A 51 0.12 -14.81 0.66
N LEU A 52 1.35 -14.61 0.18
CA LEU A 52 2.09 -15.61 -0.61
C LEU A 52 2.31 -16.89 0.18
N ARG A 53 2.62 -16.79 1.47
CA ARG A 53 2.77 -17.96 2.36
C ARG A 53 1.48 -18.76 2.45
N ARG A 54 0.33 -18.09 2.65
CA ARG A 54 -0.98 -18.74 2.77
C ARG A 54 -1.49 -19.31 1.45
N THR A 55 -1.16 -18.68 0.33
CA THR A 55 -1.64 -19.10 -1.00
C THR A 55 -0.66 -20.00 -1.76
N ARG A 56 0.44 -20.41 -1.11
CA ARG A 56 1.53 -21.18 -1.73
C ARG A 56 1.06 -22.42 -2.51
N TYR A 57 -0.01 -23.08 -2.07
CA TYR A 57 -0.54 -24.28 -2.72
C TYR A 57 -1.28 -23.99 -4.05
N CYS A 58 -1.72 -22.75 -4.29
CA CYS A 58 -2.35 -22.34 -5.55
C CYS A 58 -1.34 -21.94 -6.64
N HIS A 59 -0.13 -21.49 -6.24
CA HIS A 59 0.89 -20.97 -7.14
C HIS A 59 1.48 -21.96 -8.17
N PRO A 60 1.51 -23.30 -7.95
CA PRO A 60 1.92 -24.23 -9.01
C PRO A 60 1.07 -24.14 -10.28
N ARG A 61 -0.14 -23.56 -10.17
CA ARG A 61 -1.12 -23.47 -11.26
C ARG A 61 -1.33 -22.04 -11.78
N CYS A 62 -0.76 -21.02 -11.14
CA CYS A 62 -1.00 -19.61 -11.47
C CYS A 62 0.21 -18.74 -11.11
N SER A 63 0.71 -17.96 -12.08
CA SER A 63 1.83 -17.03 -11.89
C SER A 63 1.43 -15.63 -11.42
N ARG A 64 0.13 -15.37 -11.23
CA ARG A 64 -0.38 -14.06 -10.80
C ARG A 64 -0.38 -13.96 -9.28
N LEU A 65 -0.16 -12.74 -8.78
CA LEU A 65 -0.14 -12.48 -7.34
C LEU A 65 -1.47 -12.88 -6.68
N PHE A 66 -2.60 -12.40 -7.20
CA PHE A 66 -3.92 -12.73 -6.66
C PHE A 66 -4.48 -14.01 -7.29
N VAL A 67 -4.86 -14.96 -6.43
CA VAL A 67 -5.43 -16.27 -6.81
C VAL A 67 -6.79 -16.47 -6.16
N MET A 68 -7.71 -17.15 -6.85
CA MET A 68 -8.92 -17.67 -6.22
C MET A 68 -8.57 -18.85 -5.33
N VAL A 69 -9.03 -18.80 -4.08
CA VAL A 69 -8.82 -19.84 -3.07
C VAL A 69 -9.86 -20.95 -3.18
N THR A 70 -11.02 -20.64 -3.78
CA THR A 70 -12.09 -21.59 -4.07
C THR A 70 -11.78 -22.39 -5.33
N GLU A 71 -12.14 -23.68 -5.33
CA GLU A 71 -12.02 -24.51 -6.53
C GLU A 71 -13.10 -24.16 -7.58
N PRO A 72 -12.75 -24.14 -8.88
CA PRO A 72 -11.42 -24.34 -9.44
C PRO A 72 -10.52 -23.11 -9.21
N GLN A 73 -9.29 -23.37 -8.75
CA GLN A 73 -8.28 -22.32 -8.55
C GLN A 73 -7.95 -21.68 -9.90
N CYS A 74 -8.37 -20.42 -10.07
CA CYS A 74 -8.22 -19.68 -11.31
C CYS A 74 -7.66 -18.28 -11.06
N VAL A 75 -7.26 -17.64 -12.16
CA VAL A 75 -6.85 -16.24 -12.17
C VAL A 75 -8.01 -15.37 -11.69
N VAL A 76 -7.74 -14.50 -10.72
CA VAL A 76 -8.73 -13.53 -10.25
C VAL A 76 -8.98 -12.49 -11.34
N HIS A 77 -10.26 -12.31 -11.69
CA HIS A 77 -10.66 -11.28 -12.65
C HIS A 77 -10.42 -9.88 -12.06
N PRO A 78 -9.94 -8.88 -12.84
CA PRO A 78 -9.68 -7.53 -12.33
C PRO A 78 -10.87 -6.87 -11.62
N LEU A 79 -12.10 -7.14 -12.08
CA LEU A 79 -13.32 -6.66 -11.41
C LEU A 79 -13.51 -7.23 -10.01
N THR A 80 -13.07 -8.47 -9.77
CA THR A 80 -13.14 -9.10 -8.44
C THR A 80 -12.15 -8.44 -7.49
N ILE A 81 -10.93 -8.14 -7.96
CA ILE A 81 -9.93 -7.38 -7.17
C ILE A 81 -10.47 -5.99 -6.85
N SER A 82 -11.07 -5.32 -7.85
CA SER A 82 -11.71 -4.01 -7.68
C SER A 82 -12.80 -4.05 -6.61
N HIS A 83 -13.64 -5.09 -6.64
CA HIS A 83 -14.69 -5.31 -5.64
C HIS A 83 -14.13 -5.54 -4.23
N TRP A 84 -13.11 -6.39 -4.08
CA TRP A 84 -12.46 -6.62 -2.78
C TRP A 84 -11.85 -5.34 -2.20
N ILE A 85 -11.24 -4.49 -3.03
CA ILE A 85 -10.70 -3.21 -2.58
C ILE A 85 -11.82 -2.31 -2.06
N CYS A 86 -12.93 -2.20 -2.80
CA CYS A 86 -14.10 -1.43 -2.34
C CYS A 86 -14.63 -1.96 -0.99
N GLN A 87 -14.74 -3.28 -0.83
CA GLN A 87 -15.18 -3.90 0.43
C GLN A 87 -14.24 -3.59 1.59
N VAL A 88 -12.92 -3.67 1.39
CA VAL A 88 -11.93 -3.37 2.43
C VAL A 88 -12.04 -1.91 2.87
N ILE A 89 -12.18 -0.97 1.93
CA ILE A 89 -12.32 0.45 2.26
C ILE A 89 -13.65 0.70 3.00
N GLN A 90 -14.76 0.13 2.53
CA GLN A 90 -16.04 0.21 3.23
C GLN A 90 -15.92 -0.32 4.67
N HIS A 91 -15.27 -1.47 4.85
CA HIS A 91 -15.07 -2.06 6.18
C HIS A 91 -14.16 -1.22 7.08
N ALA A 92 -13.17 -0.53 6.52
CA ALA A 92 -12.28 0.37 7.27
C ALA A 92 -13.01 1.66 7.71
N HIS A 93 -14.12 2.01 7.06
CA HIS A 93 -14.92 3.20 7.35
C HIS A 93 -16.29 2.86 7.96
N VAL A 94 -16.48 1.67 8.53
CA VAL A 94 -17.74 1.26 9.19
C VAL A 94 -18.14 2.20 10.34
N ASP A 95 -17.17 2.79 11.05
CA ASP A 95 -17.40 3.67 12.19
C ASP A 95 -17.62 5.15 11.79
N VAL A 96 -17.69 5.44 10.49
CA VAL A 96 -17.88 6.79 9.95
C VAL A 96 -19.37 7.09 9.81
N SER A 97 -19.82 8.25 10.31
CA SER A 97 -21.20 8.76 10.19
C SER A 97 -21.79 8.58 8.78
N GLU A 98 -23.08 8.25 8.67
CA GLU A 98 -23.78 8.10 7.38
C GLU A 98 -23.62 9.33 6.45
N GLU A 99 -23.51 10.53 7.02
CA GLU A 99 -23.24 11.78 6.27
C GLU A 99 -21.90 11.74 5.53
N ASN A 100 -20.89 11.11 6.13
CA ASN A 100 -19.55 10.98 5.57
C ASN A 100 -19.41 9.74 4.67
N MET A 101 -20.28 8.72 4.82
CA MET A 101 -20.31 7.57 3.90
C MET A 101 -20.71 7.96 2.47
N GLY A 102 -21.55 8.99 2.30
CA GLY A 102 -21.91 9.52 0.98
C GLY A 102 -20.74 10.14 0.20
N LEU A 103 -19.72 10.65 0.91
CA LEU A 103 -18.48 11.16 0.34
C LEU A 103 -17.49 10.03 -0.02
N VAL A 104 -17.68 8.86 0.57
CA VAL A 104 -16.87 7.65 0.39
C VAL A 104 -17.62 6.70 -0.57
N GLN A 105 -18.11 7.22 -1.71
CA GLN A 105 -18.57 6.36 -2.82
C GLN A 105 -17.37 5.69 -3.48
N VAL A 106 -16.77 4.71 -2.81
CA VAL A 106 -15.51 4.11 -3.23
C VAL A 106 -15.73 3.33 -4.51
N LYS A 107 -15.34 3.93 -5.64
CA LYS A 107 -15.14 3.22 -6.89
C LYS A 107 -13.67 2.81 -6.98
N ALA A 108 -13.40 1.65 -7.58
CA ALA A 108 -12.03 1.13 -7.69
C ALA A 108 -11.03 2.10 -8.37
N HIS A 109 -11.51 3.00 -9.23
CA HIS A 109 -10.69 4.05 -9.84
C HIS A 109 -10.44 5.27 -8.94
N GLU A 110 -11.25 5.46 -7.90
CA GLU A 110 -11.13 6.56 -6.93
C GLU A 110 -10.25 6.18 -5.73
N VAL A 111 -9.83 4.92 -5.60
CA VAL A 111 -8.93 4.43 -4.53
C VAL A 111 -7.67 5.28 -4.44
N ARG A 112 -7.15 5.73 -5.59
CA ARG A 112 -5.97 6.60 -5.63
C ARG A 112 -6.24 8.00 -5.08
N ALA A 113 -7.44 8.53 -5.28
CA ALA A 113 -7.85 9.82 -4.73
C ALA A 113 -8.07 9.72 -3.21
N VAL A 114 -8.73 8.65 -2.75
CA VAL A 114 -8.96 8.39 -1.31
C VAL A 114 -7.64 8.26 -0.55
N ALA A 115 -6.65 7.57 -1.12
CA ALA A 115 -5.32 7.41 -0.50
C ALA A 115 -4.52 8.72 -0.38
N MET A 116 -4.90 9.79 -1.10
CA MET A 116 -4.24 11.10 -1.07
C MET A 116 -4.91 12.10 -0.12
N SER A 117 -6.07 11.77 0.44
CA SER A 117 -6.85 12.67 1.31
C SER A 117 -6.58 12.48 2.81
N ALA A 118 -5.63 11.60 3.16
CA ALA A 118 -5.22 11.32 4.54
C ALA A 118 -3.99 12.14 4.95
#